data_AF-A0AAW5QP46-F1
#
_entry.id   AF-A0AAW5QP46-F1
#
_cell.length_a   1.000
_cell.length_b   1.000
_cell.length_c   1.000
_cell.angle_alpha   90.00
_cell.angle_beta   90.00
_cell.angle_gamma   90.00
#
_symmetry.space_group_name_H-M   'P 1'
#
loop_
_entity.id
_entity.type
_entity.pdbx_description
1 polymer ?
#
loop_
_entity_poly.entity_id
_entity_poly.type
_entity_poly.pdbx_seq_one_letter_code
_entity_poly.pdbx_strand_id
1 'polypeptide(L)'
;MLTWEDDVEVHALRKRGWTISAIARHTGRDRKTIRAYLNNERTPGVRKRTEPDPFEPFVDYITCRLREDPHLWARTLCDELEDLGYRMSYQTLTRQIRDRELRPVCEHCANATDRVNAVIEHPPGEETQWDWVDLPNLPASWGWGSMAHLLVGSLAHSGRWRG
;
A
#
# COMPACT_ATOMS: atom_id res chain seq x y z
N MET A 1 -4.07 0.93 29.50
CA MET A 1 -2.89 0.96 28.63
C MET A 1 -2.06 2.16 29.07
N LEU A 2 -0.75 2.00 29.26
CA LEU A 2 0.13 3.12 29.55
C LEU A 2 0.49 3.83 28.25
N THR A 3 0.60 5.15 28.33
CA THR A 3 1.21 6.00 27.29
C THR A 3 2.73 5.82 27.31
N TRP A 4 3.42 6.35 26.30
CA TRP A 4 4.88 6.37 26.27
C TRP A 4 5.48 7.17 27.44
N GLU A 5 4.85 8.29 27.81
CA GLU A 5 5.26 9.10 28.96
C GLU A 5 5.15 8.32 30.27
N ASP A 6 4.01 7.64 30.48
CA ASP A 6 3.78 6.78 31.65
C ASP A 6 4.84 5.67 31.74
N ASP A 7 5.24 5.09 30.61
CA ASP A 7 6.22 4.00 30.56
C ASP A 7 7.63 4.47 30.93
N VAL A 8 8.06 5.60 30.38
CA VAL A 8 9.34 6.23 30.72
C VAL A 8 9.40 6.57 32.21
N GLU A 9 8.31 7.11 32.77
CA GLU A 9 8.20 7.41 34.20
C GLU A 9 8.33 6.13 35.05
N VAL A 10 7.60 5.07 34.70
CA VAL A 10 7.63 3.78 35.40
C VAL A 10 9.03 3.17 35.39
N HIS A 11 9.73 3.18 34.25
CA HIS A 11 11.10 2.70 34.14
C HIS A 11 12.09 3.57 34.94
N ALA A 12 11.92 4.90 34.93
CA ALA A 12 12.75 5.82 35.71
C ALA A 12 12.58 5.61 37.22
N LEU A 13 11.34 5.46 37.70
CA LEU A 13 11.05 5.17 39.11
C LEU A 13 11.63 3.82 39.54
N ARG A 14 11.55 2.81 38.68
CA ARG A 14 12.16 1.50 38.97
C ARG A 14 13.68 1.56 39.07
N LYS A 15 14.34 2.32 38.19
CA LYS A 15 15.80 2.57 38.26
C LYS A 15 16.20 3.33 39.54
N ARG A 16 15.32 4.20 40.06
CA ARG A 16 15.49 4.90 41.34
C ARG A 16 15.23 4.01 42.57
N GLY A 17 15.03 2.71 42.39
CA GLY A 17 14.87 1.75 43.49
C GLY A 17 13.43 1.62 44.02
N TRP A 18 12.44 2.26 43.39
CA TRP A 18 11.06 2.18 43.86
C TRP A 18 10.48 0.77 43.67
N THR A 19 9.70 0.32 44.65
CA THR A 19 8.99 -0.97 44.56
C THR A 19 7.81 -0.88 43.61
N ILE A 20 7.41 -1.99 42.98
CA ILE A 20 6.23 -2.04 42.09
C ILE A 20 4.97 -1.50 42.79
N SER A 21 4.81 -1.78 44.09
CA SER A 21 3.68 -1.28 44.89
C SER A 21 3.73 0.23 45.16
N ALA A 22 4.93 0.82 45.20
CA ALA A 22 5.10 2.27 45.34
C ALA A 22 4.81 2.97 44.00
N ILE A 23 5.33 2.43 42.90
CA ILE A 23 5.09 2.92 41.54
C ILE A 23 3.58 2.87 41.23
N ALA A 24 2.92 1.74 41.49
CA ALA A 24 1.49 1.57 41.27
C ALA A 24 0.63 2.60 42.03
N ARG A 25 1.01 2.95 43.26
CA ARG A 25 0.34 4.00 44.05
C ARG A 25 0.61 5.39 43.51
N HIS A 26 1.83 5.66 43.07
CA HIS A 26 2.23 6.94 42.48
C HIS A 26 1.55 7.21 41.14
N THR A 27 1.51 6.22 40.25
CA THR A 27 0.92 6.35 38.91
C THR A 27 -0.59 6.07 38.88
N GLY A 28 -1.19 5.59 39.98
CA GLY A 28 -2.60 5.19 40.03
C GLY A 28 -2.96 3.99 39.15
N ARG A 29 -2.01 3.07 38.91
CA ARG A 29 -2.16 1.92 38.00
C ARG A 29 -2.09 0.60 38.75
N ASP A 30 -2.74 -0.43 38.22
CA ASP A 30 -2.68 -1.76 38.84
C ASP A 30 -1.25 -2.34 38.84
N ARG A 31 -0.87 -3.00 39.94
CA ARG A 31 0.47 -3.58 40.13
C ARG A 31 0.84 -4.60 39.06
N LYS A 32 -0.13 -5.36 38.52
CA LYS A 32 0.12 -6.30 37.41
C LYS A 32 0.40 -5.57 36.11
N THR A 33 -0.24 -4.41 35.91
CA THR A 33 0.05 -3.55 34.74
C THR A 33 1.47 -3.01 34.82
N ILE A 34 1.86 -2.41 35.94
CA ILE A 34 3.23 -1.91 36.13
C ILE A 34 4.26 -3.02 35.96
N ARG A 35 4.01 -4.22 36.52
CA ARG A 35 4.88 -5.38 36.33
C ARG A 35 5.02 -5.78 34.86
N ALA A 36 3.91 -5.86 34.13
CA ALA A 36 3.92 -6.25 32.72
C ALA A 36 4.70 -5.26 31.84
N TYR A 37 4.57 -3.96 32.08
CA TYR A 37 5.35 -2.94 31.37
C TYR A 37 6.84 -2.99 31.73
N LEU A 38 7.19 -3.09 33.03
CA LEU A 38 8.58 -3.23 33.47
C LEU A 38 9.27 -4.50 32.94
N ASN A 39 8.51 -5.57 32.70
CA ASN A 39 8.99 -6.82 32.11
C ASN A 39 9.00 -6.80 30.57
N ASN A 40 8.63 -5.69 29.92
CA ASN A 40 8.45 -5.57 28.47
C ASN A 40 7.41 -6.55 27.88
N GLU A 41 6.46 -7.04 28.68
CA GLU A 41 5.37 -7.91 28.21
C GLU A 41 4.28 -7.10 27.47
N ARG A 42 4.32 -5.77 27.58
CA ARG A 42 3.38 -4.84 26.94
C ARG A 42 4.14 -3.63 26.39
N THR A 43 3.90 -3.32 25.12
CA THR A 43 4.38 -2.08 24.49
C THR A 43 3.41 -0.92 24.78
N PRO A 44 3.90 0.25 25.19
CA PRO A 44 3.07 1.45 25.36
C PRO A 44 2.34 1.82 24.07
N GLY A 45 1.09 2.22 24.19
CA GLY A 45 0.25 2.58 23.03
C GLY A 45 -0.23 1.41 22.15
N VAL A 46 0.29 0.20 22.29
CA VAL A 46 -0.12 -0.96 21.45
C VAL A 46 -1.10 -1.84 22.21
N ARG A 47 -2.35 -1.92 21.72
CA ARG A 47 -3.36 -2.79 22.35
C ARG A 47 -3.05 -4.18 21.85
N LYS A 48 -2.52 -5.04 22.73
CA LYS A 48 -2.42 -6.47 22.43
C LYS A 48 -3.82 -6.96 22.07
N ARG A 49 -4.03 -7.32 20.80
CA ARG A 49 -5.28 -7.95 20.36
C ARG A 49 -5.37 -9.28 21.11
N THR A 50 -6.50 -9.50 21.77
CA THR A 50 -6.79 -10.77 22.46
C THR A 50 -7.10 -11.86 21.43
N GLU A 51 -7.58 -11.47 20.25
CA GLU A 51 -7.95 -12.39 19.18
C GLU A 51 -6.74 -12.72 18.29
N PRO A 52 -6.60 -13.99 17.84
CA PRO A 52 -5.65 -14.37 16.80
C PRO A 52 -5.85 -13.51 15.56
N ASP A 53 -4.78 -13.15 14.84
CA ASP A 53 -4.94 -12.41 13.59
C ASP A 53 -5.66 -13.31 12.57
N PRO A 54 -6.87 -12.95 12.11
CA PRO A 54 -7.62 -13.74 11.14
C PRO A 54 -6.91 -13.85 9.78
N PHE A 55 -5.93 -12.99 9.51
CA PHE A 55 -5.13 -13.02 8.29
C PHE A 55 -4.01 -14.06 8.34
N GLU A 56 -3.53 -14.42 9.54
CA GLU A 56 -2.35 -15.27 9.74
C GLU A 56 -2.41 -16.61 8.99
N PRO A 57 -3.54 -17.34 8.97
CA PRO A 57 -3.62 -18.63 8.27
C PRO A 57 -3.36 -18.56 6.76
N PHE A 58 -3.49 -17.38 6.15
CA PHE A 58 -3.37 -17.20 4.70
C PHE A 58 -2.01 -16.67 4.27
N VAL A 59 -1.14 -16.26 5.22
CA VAL A 59 0.13 -15.58 4.93
C VAL A 59 1.05 -16.45 4.07
N ASP A 60 1.21 -17.72 4.42
CA ASP A 60 2.10 -18.64 3.70
C ASP A 60 1.61 -18.89 2.27
N TYR A 61 0.31 -19.10 2.10
CA TYR A 61 -0.31 -19.29 0.79
C TYR A 61 -0.13 -18.06 -0.10
N ILE A 62 -0.47 -16.88 0.41
CA ILE A 62 -0.33 -15.61 -0.31
C ILE A 62 1.13 -15.36 -0.71
N THR A 63 2.06 -15.59 0.22
CA THR A 63 3.49 -15.41 -0.04
C THR A 63 3.97 -16.37 -1.12
N CYS A 64 3.53 -17.62 -1.10
CA CYS A 64 3.85 -18.60 -2.14
C CYS A 64 3.32 -18.14 -3.51
N ARG A 65 2.03 -17.79 -3.60
CA ARG A 65 1.41 -17.34 -4.85
C ARG A 65 2.05 -16.09 -5.42
N LEU A 66 2.39 -15.10 -4.58
CA LEU A 66 3.05 -13.87 -5.03
C LEU A 66 4.54 -14.06 -5.35
N ARG A 67 5.19 -15.10 -4.83
CA ARG A 67 6.53 -15.50 -5.27
C ARG A 67 6.52 -16.19 -6.62
N GLU A 68 5.52 -17.03 -6.88
CA GLU A 68 5.32 -17.66 -8.18
C GLU A 68 4.99 -16.63 -9.26
N ASP A 69 4.07 -15.71 -8.97
CA ASP A 69 3.72 -14.61 -9.86
C ASP A 69 3.62 -13.27 -9.09
N PRO A 70 4.69 -12.45 -9.11
CA PRO A 70 4.68 -11.12 -8.52
C PRO A 70 3.67 -10.15 -9.16
N HIS A 71 3.15 -10.45 -10.34
CA HIS A 71 2.19 -9.63 -11.10
C HIS A 71 0.75 -10.10 -10.93
N LEU A 72 0.53 -11.17 -10.16
CA LEU A 72 -0.81 -11.69 -9.88
C LEU A 72 -1.69 -10.56 -9.36
N TRP A 73 -2.86 -10.42 -9.97
CA TRP A 73 -3.80 -9.38 -9.60
C TRP A 73 -4.33 -9.68 -8.21
N ALA A 74 -4.31 -8.68 -7.34
CA ALA A 74 -4.82 -8.85 -5.98
C ALA A 74 -6.31 -9.28 -5.95
N ARG A 75 -7.07 -8.98 -7.01
CA ARG A 75 -8.46 -9.43 -7.15
C ARG A 75 -8.51 -10.94 -7.40
N THR A 76 -7.74 -11.45 -8.36
CA THR A 76 -7.63 -12.89 -8.61
C THR A 76 -7.18 -13.65 -7.36
N LEU A 77 -6.19 -13.13 -6.64
CA LEU A 77 -5.76 -13.71 -5.37
C LEU A 77 -6.88 -13.68 -4.31
N CYS A 78 -7.70 -12.62 -4.28
CA CYS A 78 -8.85 -12.54 -3.37
C CYS A 78 -9.88 -13.62 -3.69
N ASP A 79 -10.18 -13.82 -4.98
CA ASP A 79 -11.12 -14.84 -5.43
C ASP A 79 -10.61 -16.26 -5.07
N GLU A 80 -9.31 -16.55 -5.31
CA GLU A 80 -8.67 -17.81 -4.88
C GLU A 80 -8.79 -18.03 -3.36
N LEU A 81 -8.64 -16.96 -2.57
CA LEU A 81 -8.69 -17.02 -1.11
C LEU A 81 -10.13 -17.19 -0.58
N GLU A 82 -11.15 -16.68 -1.27
CA GLU A 82 -12.55 -16.81 -0.86
C GLU A 82 -12.98 -18.29 -0.80
N ASP A 83 -12.54 -19.08 -1.79
CA ASP A 83 -12.72 -20.54 -1.85
C ASP A 83 -11.99 -21.26 -0.70
N LEU A 84 -10.86 -20.72 -0.25
CA LEU A 84 -10.07 -21.22 0.89
C LEU A 84 -10.61 -20.76 2.26
N GLY A 85 -11.75 -20.06 2.29
CA GLY A 85 -12.38 -19.63 3.53
C GLY A 85 -11.97 -18.24 4.01
N TYR A 86 -11.33 -17.42 3.17
CA TYR A 86 -11.08 -16.03 3.47
C TYR A 86 -12.40 -15.25 3.56
N ARG A 87 -12.56 -14.44 4.61
CA ARG A 87 -13.81 -13.70 4.91
C ARG A 87 -13.61 -12.20 5.08
N MET A 88 -12.38 -11.73 4.94
CA MET A 88 -12.06 -10.32 5.07
C MET A 88 -12.21 -9.61 3.73
N SER A 89 -12.29 -8.27 3.74
CA SER A 89 -12.46 -7.51 2.50
C SER A 89 -11.21 -7.51 1.63
N TYR A 90 -11.39 -7.30 0.32
CA TYR A 90 -10.34 -7.02 -0.65
C TYR A 90 -9.39 -5.89 -0.20
N GLN A 91 -9.95 -4.82 0.38
CA GLN A 91 -9.16 -3.71 0.92
C GLN A 91 -8.27 -4.15 2.09
N THR A 92 -8.72 -5.11 2.90
CA THR A 92 -7.89 -5.65 3.98
C THR A 92 -6.78 -6.55 3.44
N LEU A 93 -7.08 -7.36 2.40
CA LEU A 93 -6.08 -8.19 1.72
C LEU A 93 -4.94 -7.34 1.18
N THR A 94 -5.27 -6.32 0.38
CA THR A 94 -4.28 -5.42 -0.24
C THR A 94 -3.46 -4.67 0.80
N ARG A 95 -4.09 -4.19 1.88
CA ARG A 95 -3.38 -3.56 3.00
C ARG A 95 -2.41 -4.54 3.67
N GLN A 96 -2.85 -5.75 4.02
CA GLN A 96 -2.01 -6.74 4.69
C GLN A 96 -0.84 -7.21 3.83
N ILE A 97 -1.04 -7.37 2.51
CA ILE A 97 0.04 -7.66 1.57
C ILE A 97 1.10 -6.56 1.59
N ARG A 98 0.68 -5.29 1.65
CA ARG A 98 1.59 -4.13 1.71
C ARG A 98 2.31 -4.03 3.05
N ASP A 99 1.57 -4.03 4.15
CA ASP A 99 2.09 -3.81 5.50
C ASP A 99 3.07 -4.91 5.93
N ARG A 100 2.88 -6.12 5.41
CA ARG A 100 3.74 -7.29 5.67
C ARG A 100 4.75 -7.57 4.56
N GLU A 101 4.79 -6.71 3.52
CA GLU A 101 5.72 -6.82 2.39
C GLU A 101 5.71 -8.22 1.71
N LEU A 102 4.52 -8.84 1.59
CA LEU A 102 4.39 -10.22 1.10
C LEU A 102 4.66 -10.35 -0.40
N ARG A 103 4.53 -9.26 -1.16
CA ARG A 103 4.81 -9.25 -2.59
C ARG A 103 6.29 -8.97 -2.81
N PRO A 104 7.04 -9.90 -3.43
CA PRO A 104 8.43 -9.64 -3.77
C PRO A 104 8.52 -8.52 -4.80
N VAL A 105 9.60 -7.75 -4.72
CA VAL A 105 9.94 -6.78 -5.75
C VAL A 105 10.33 -7.56 -7.01
N CYS A 106 9.64 -7.29 -8.12
CA CYS A 106 10.04 -7.83 -9.41
C CYS A 106 11.09 -6.90 -10.03
N GLU A 107 12.33 -7.38 -10.23
CA GLU A 107 13.42 -6.57 -10.80
C GLU A 107 13.08 -5.96 -12.17
N HIS A 108 12.36 -6.70 -13.02
CA HIS A 108 11.90 -6.23 -14.34
C HIS A 108 10.89 -5.07 -14.25
N CYS A 109 10.16 -4.99 -13.14
CA CYS A 109 9.19 -3.92 -12.85
C CYS A 109 9.77 -2.85 -11.94
N ALA A 110 10.76 -3.15 -11.10
CA ALA A 110 11.52 -2.16 -10.33
C ALA A 110 12.29 -1.24 -11.29
N ASN A 111 12.86 -1.83 -12.35
CA ASN A 111 13.41 -1.11 -13.49
C ASN A 111 12.36 -0.28 -14.24
N ALA A 112 11.05 -0.37 -13.93
CA ALA A 112 10.04 0.52 -14.47
C ALA A 112 10.13 1.96 -13.95
N THR A 113 10.75 2.17 -12.78
CA THR A 113 11.11 3.52 -12.33
C THR A 113 12.23 4.12 -13.20
N ASP A 114 12.99 3.26 -13.88
CA ASP A 114 14.07 3.58 -14.83
C ASP A 114 13.64 3.34 -16.29
N ARG A 115 12.33 3.21 -16.55
CA ARG A 115 11.79 3.19 -17.93
C ARG A 115 11.82 4.61 -18.49
N VAL A 116 11.81 4.68 -19.82
CA VAL A 116 11.71 5.85 -20.72
C VAL A 116 10.51 6.79 -20.43
N ASN A 117 9.79 6.60 -19.33
CA ASN A 117 8.96 7.63 -18.69
C ASN A 117 9.81 8.61 -17.85
N ALA A 118 11.14 8.49 -17.90
CA ALA A 118 12.04 9.59 -17.59
C ALA A 118 11.45 10.84 -18.24
N VAL A 119 11.32 11.93 -17.48
CA VAL A 119 10.86 13.20 -18.02
C VAL A 119 11.89 13.63 -19.06
N ILE A 120 11.60 13.37 -20.33
CA ILE A 120 12.38 13.84 -21.46
C ILE A 120 12.02 15.31 -21.62
N GLU A 121 13.01 16.17 -21.78
CA GLU A 121 12.73 17.57 -22.10
C GLU A 121 12.09 17.63 -23.49
N HIS A 122 10.94 18.29 -23.60
CA HIS A 122 10.26 18.55 -24.87
C HIS A 122 10.24 20.07 -25.10
N PRO A 123 11.28 20.68 -25.69
CA PRO A 123 11.28 22.10 -25.99
C PRO A 123 10.17 22.47 -27.00
N PRO A 124 9.60 23.69 -26.93
CA PRO A 124 8.56 24.10 -27.85
C PRO A 124 9.06 24.10 -29.30
N GLY A 125 8.40 23.32 -30.16
CA GLY A 125 8.68 23.27 -31.60
C GLY A 125 9.72 22.25 -32.04
N GLU A 126 10.35 21.53 -31.11
CA GLU A 126 11.33 20.49 -31.44
C GLU A 126 10.71 19.11 -31.67
N GLU A 127 9.54 18.84 -31.06
CA GLU A 127 8.86 17.56 -31.19
C GLU A 127 7.36 17.73 -31.48
N THR A 128 6.86 16.90 -32.40
CA THR A 128 5.43 16.73 -32.69
C THR A 128 5.12 15.25 -32.67
N GLN A 129 4.21 14.84 -31.78
CA GLN A 129 3.73 13.48 -31.71
C GLN A 129 2.59 13.31 -32.71
N TRP A 130 2.68 12.27 -33.54
CA TRP A 130 1.65 11.91 -34.51
C TRP A 130 0.92 10.66 -34.03
N ASP A 131 -0.40 10.70 -34.04
CA ASP A 131 -1.23 9.55 -33.71
C ASP A 131 -2.39 9.41 -34.70
N TRP A 132 -2.91 8.20 -34.82
CA TRP A 132 -4.09 7.90 -35.63
C TRP A 132 -5.32 7.88 -34.75
N VAL A 133 -6.34 8.65 -35.16
CA VAL A 133 -7.64 8.68 -34.49
C VAL A 133 -8.67 8.07 -35.40
N ASP A 134 -9.29 7.00 -34.91
CA ASP A 134 -10.46 6.40 -35.54
C ASP A 134 -11.71 7.19 -35.15
N LEU A 135 -12.39 7.75 -36.15
CA LEU A 135 -13.62 8.51 -35.97
C LEU A 135 -14.82 7.74 -36.57
N PRO A 136 -15.50 6.89 -35.78
CA PRO A 136 -16.61 6.05 -36.25
C PRO A 136 -17.96 6.77 -36.36
N ASN A 137 -18.03 8.07 -36.04
CA ASN A 137 -19.26 8.89 -36.12
C ASN A 137 -18.93 10.23 -36.75
N LEU A 138 -18.74 10.22 -38.07
CA LEU A 138 -18.34 11.41 -38.83
C LEU A 138 -19.46 12.46 -38.91
N PRO A 139 -19.12 13.76 -38.91
CA PRO A 139 -20.08 14.79 -39.26
C PRO A 139 -20.64 14.56 -40.66
N ALA A 140 -21.97 14.59 -40.80
CA ALA A 140 -22.65 14.38 -42.09
C ALA A 140 -22.21 15.37 -43.18
N SER A 141 -21.74 16.56 -42.81
CA SER A 141 -21.25 17.60 -43.72
C SER A 141 -19.96 17.23 -44.46
N TRP A 142 -19.20 16.25 -43.98
CA TRP A 142 -17.96 15.81 -44.63
C TRP A 142 -18.22 14.86 -45.82
N GLY A 143 -19.46 14.38 -45.98
CA GLY A 143 -19.88 13.55 -47.12
C GLY A 143 -19.18 12.19 -47.21
N TRP A 144 -18.45 11.78 -46.17
CA TRP A 144 -17.77 10.48 -46.07
C TRP A 144 -18.59 9.53 -45.18
N GLY A 145 -18.38 8.23 -45.36
CA GLY A 145 -19.18 7.15 -44.78
C GLY A 145 -19.11 7.02 -43.25
N SER A 146 -19.15 5.79 -42.74
CA SER A 146 -19.26 5.53 -41.30
C SER A 146 -17.95 5.67 -40.51
N MET A 147 -16.78 5.68 -41.14
CA MET A 147 -15.49 5.72 -40.43
C MET A 147 -14.44 6.53 -41.20
N ALA A 148 -13.71 7.39 -40.50
CA ALA A 148 -12.47 7.99 -41.00
C ALA A 148 -11.32 7.72 -40.03
N HIS A 149 -10.12 7.63 -40.59
CA HIS A 149 -8.87 7.57 -39.86
C HIS A 149 -8.16 8.91 -40.04
N LEU A 150 -8.01 9.67 -38.96
CA LEU A 150 -7.38 10.98 -38.97
C LEU A 150 -5.97 10.86 -38.42
N LEU A 151 -4.97 11.32 -39.19
CA LEU A 151 -3.63 11.52 -38.67
C LEU A 151 -3.60 12.86 -37.94
N VAL A 152 -3.35 12.85 -36.63
CA VAL A 152 -3.38 14.05 -35.82
C VAL A 152 -2.02 14.31 -35.19
N GLY A 153 -1.56 15.55 -35.27
CA GLY A 153 -0.33 16.02 -34.63
C GLY A 153 -0.61 16.78 -33.34
N SER A 154 0.06 16.40 -32.25
CA SER A 154 0.10 17.15 -30.99
C SER A 154 1.51 17.63 -30.67
N LEU A 155 1.62 18.86 -30.18
CA LEU A 155 2.90 19.42 -29.74
C LEU A 155 3.22 18.90 -28.33
N ALA A 156 4.28 18.12 -28.18
CA ALA A 156 4.66 17.49 -26.91
C ALA A 156 4.85 18.52 -25.78
N HIS A 157 5.39 19.70 -26.10
CA HIS A 157 5.61 20.78 -25.13
C HIS A 157 4.32 21.39 -24.57
N SER A 158 3.34 21.66 -25.43
CA SER A 158 2.16 22.47 -25.06
C SER A 158 0.85 21.69 -25.01
N GLY A 159 0.85 20.41 -25.41
CA GLY A 159 -0.35 19.59 -25.55
C GLY A 159 -1.38 20.16 -26.54
N ARG A 160 -0.95 21.08 -27.42
CA ARG A 160 -1.85 21.72 -28.39
C ARG A 160 -1.89 20.91 -29.66
N TRP A 161 -3.09 20.75 -30.18
CA TRP A 161 -3.37 20.06 -31.42
C TRP A 161 -3.19 21.03 -32.60
N ARG A 162 -2.58 20.56 -33.68
CA ARG A 162 -2.65 21.23 -34.98
C ARG A 162 -3.49 20.35 -35.91
N GLY A 163 -4.67 20.85 -36.27
CA GLY A 163 -5.60 20.26 -37.22
C GLY A 163 -6.20 21.35 -38.10
#